data_AF-A0A419JVM3-F1
#
_entry.id   AF-A0A419JVM3-F1
#
_cell.length_a   1.000
_cell.length_b   1.000
_cell.length_c   1.000
_cell.angle_alpha   90.00
_cell.angle_beta   90.00
_cell.angle_gamma   90.00
#
_symmetry.space_group_name_H-M   'P 1'
#
loop_
_entity.id
_entity.type
_entity.pdbx_description
1 polymer ?
#
loop_
_entity_poly.entity_id
_entity_poly.type
_entity_poly.pdbx_seq_one_letter_code
_entity_poly.pdbx_strand_id
1 'polypeptide(L)'
;MEFKKELIGKCGIYCGACKLYILKKCGGCSIAGAKCPYFKCVNNKRITSCGECEEFPCQTHYGSMAVYATKFLDWRKGEIEKQTHKAN
;
A
#
# COMPACT_ATOMS: atom_id res chain seq x y z
N MET A 1 -14.04 -18.10 3.01
CA MET A 1 -14.04 -16.67 2.61
C MET A 1 -13.37 -16.61 1.25
N GLU A 2 -14.04 -16.06 0.25
CA GLU A 2 -13.52 -15.98 -1.13
C GLU A 2 -12.67 -14.72 -1.30
N PHE A 3 -11.47 -14.87 -1.86
CA PHE A 3 -10.60 -13.75 -2.18
C PHE A 3 -11.13 -13.00 -3.41
N LYS A 4 -11.27 -11.68 -3.30
CA LYS A 4 -11.81 -10.82 -4.37
C LYS A 4 -10.75 -9.80 -4.78
N LYS A 5 -10.19 -9.94 -5.98
CA LYS A 5 -9.06 -9.11 -6.43
C LYS A 5 -9.43 -7.62 -6.48
N GLU A 6 -10.69 -7.33 -6.78
CA GLU A 6 -11.27 -5.97 -6.83
C GLU A 6 -11.20 -5.24 -5.47
N LEU A 7 -11.06 -5.98 -4.36
CA LEU A 7 -10.92 -5.40 -3.03
C LEU A 7 -9.46 -5.06 -2.68
N ILE A 8 -8.49 -5.29 -3.56
CA ILE A 8 -7.13 -4.76 -3.38
C ILE A 8 -7.18 -3.25 -3.57
N GLY A 9 -6.97 -2.50 -2.49
CA GLY A 9 -6.91 -1.05 -2.55
C GLY A 9 -5.65 -0.56 -3.28
N LYS A 10 -5.70 0.66 -3.81
CA LYS A 10 -4.52 1.35 -4.40
C LYS A 10 -3.34 1.40 -3.43
N CYS A 11 -3.59 1.43 -2.12
CA CYS A 11 -2.54 1.36 -1.10
C CYS A 11 -1.82 0.01 -0.99
N GLY A 12 -2.25 -1.04 -1.70
CA GLY A 12 -1.65 -2.38 -1.67
C GLY A 12 -2.20 -3.30 -0.57
N ILE A 13 -3.21 -2.86 0.20
CA ILE A 13 -3.87 -3.69 1.22
C ILE A 13 -5.23 -4.14 0.70
N TYR A 14 -5.57 -5.41 0.96
CA TYR A 14 -6.93 -5.92 0.78
C TYR A 14 -7.91 -5.19 1.71
N CYS A 15 -8.83 -4.42 1.14
CA CYS A 15 -9.76 -3.56 1.88
C CYS A 15 -10.58 -4.34 2.91
N GLY A 16 -10.97 -5.59 2.62
CA GLY A 16 -11.69 -6.46 3.55
C GLY A 16 -10.91 -6.82 4.83
N ALA A 17 -9.60 -6.62 4.85
CA ALA A 17 -8.72 -6.80 6.01
C ALA A 17 -8.12 -5.47 6.51
N CYS A 18 -8.39 -4.35 5.85
CA CYS A 18 -7.80 -3.06 6.19
C CYS A 18 -8.52 -2.43 7.39
N LYS A 19 -7.80 -2.24 8.50
CA LYS A 19 -8.33 -1.61 9.73
C LYS A 19 -8.94 -0.23 9.47
N LEU A 20 -8.33 0.60 8.63
CA LEU A 20 -8.86 1.93 8.34
C LEU A 20 -10.18 1.86 7.57
N TYR A 21 -10.33 0.89 6.66
CA TYR A 21 -11.57 0.68 5.92
C TYR A 21 -12.67 0.13 6.85
N ILE A 22 -12.36 -0.90 7.65
CA ILE A 22 -13.28 -1.52 8.62
C ILE A 22 -13.78 -0.49 9.65
N LEU A 23 -12.90 0.36 10.16
CA LEU A 23 -13.25 1.43 11.11
C LEU A 23 -13.86 2.68 10.44
N LYS A 24 -14.17 2.62 9.13
CA LYS A 24 -14.71 3.75 8.35
C LYS A 24 -13.85 5.03 8.37
N LYS A 25 -12.55 4.88 8.65
CA LYS A 25 -11.54 5.96 8.55
C LYS A 25 -10.96 6.11 7.13
N CYS A 26 -11.29 5.18 6.24
CA CYS A 26 -11.01 5.23 4.81
C CYS A 26 -12.30 4.90 4.05
N GLY A 27 -12.73 5.78 3.14
CA GLY A 27 -13.91 5.56 2.30
C GLY A 27 -13.71 4.54 1.16
N GLY A 28 -12.54 3.91 1.08
CA GLY A 28 -12.14 3.11 -0.07
C GLY A 28 -11.67 3.98 -1.24
N CYS A 29 -11.06 3.35 -2.25
CA CYS A 29 -10.41 4.07 -3.34
C CYS A 29 -11.38 4.90 -4.18
N SER A 30 -12.62 4.43 -4.38
CA SER A 30 -13.64 5.14 -5.15
C SER A 30 -14.09 6.45 -4.50
N ILE A 31 -14.13 6.52 -3.16
CA ILE A 31 -14.58 7.72 -2.42
C ILE A 31 -13.39 8.61 -2.04
N ALA A 32 -12.29 8.02 -1.57
CA ALA A 32 -11.10 8.78 -1.18
C ALA A 32 -10.45 9.49 -2.38
N GLY A 33 -10.55 8.89 -3.58
CA GLY A 33 -10.19 9.49 -4.86
C GLY A 33 -8.88 10.27 -4.85
N ALA A 34 -8.89 11.48 -5.42
CA ALA A 34 -7.72 12.36 -5.55
C ALA A 34 -7.14 12.88 -4.22
N LYS A 35 -7.82 12.72 -3.08
CA LYS A 35 -7.24 13.12 -1.77
C LYS A 35 -6.30 12.04 -1.21
N CYS A 36 -6.48 10.79 -1.62
CA CYS A 36 -5.60 9.69 -1.21
C CYS A 36 -4.26 9.77 -1.95
N PRO A 37 -3.11 9.83 -1.24
CA PRO A 37 -1.80 9.93 -1.88
C PRO A 37 -1.47 8.65 -2.67
N TYR A 38 -1.90 7.48 -2.17
CA TYR A 38 -1.70 6.21 -2.87
C TYR A 38 -2.49 6.15 -4.17
N PHE A 39 -3.72 6.66 -4.19
CA PHE A 39 -4.55 6.69 -5.41
C PHE A 39 -3.90 7.53 -6.51
N LYS A 40 -3.47 8.76 -6.17
CA LYS A 40 -2.75 9.65 -7.10
C LYS A 40 -1.45 9.01 -7.58
N CYS A 41 -0.63 8.50 -6.65
CA CYS A 41 0.67 7.92 -6.98
C CYS A 41 0.54 6.74 -7.93
N VAL A 42 -0.35 5.79 -7.63
CA VAL A 42 -0.56 4.59 -8.44
C VAL A 42 -1.10 4.92 -9.83
N ASN A 43 -2.03 5.87 -9.95
CA ASN A 43 -2.53 6.31 -11.25
C ASN A 43 -1.44 7.02 -12.08
N ASN A 44 -0.62 7.87 -11.45
CA ASN A 44 0.49 8.54 -12.12
C ASN A 44 1.57 7.55 -12.61
N LYS A 45 1.86 6.52 -11.80
CA LYS A 45 2.80 5.43 -12.15
C LYS A 45 2.18 4.38 -13.08
N ARG A 46 0.88 4.47 -13.40
CA ARG A 46 0.13 3.52 -14.23
C ARG A 46 0.19 2.06 -13.76
N ILE A 47 0.26 1.85 -12.44
CA ILE A 47 0.16 0.52 -11.82
C ILE A 47 -1.22 0.32 -11.19
N THR A 48 -1.55 -0.89 -10.73
CA THR A 48 -2.88 -1.14 -10.15
C THR A 48 -2.93 -0.92 -8.63
N SER A 49 -1.83 -1.18 -7.91
CA SER A 49 -1.69 -0.93 -6.47
C SER A 49 -0.23 -0.75 -6.05
N CYS A 50 0.02 -0.23 -4.85
CA CYS A 50 1.35 -0.22 -4.26
C CYS A 50 1.98 -1.62 -4.11
N GLY A 51 1.19 -2.70 -4.15
CA GLY A 51 1.70 -4.07 -4.14
C GLY A 51 2.48 -4.46 -5.40
N GLU A 52 2.33 -3.68 -6.49
CA GLU A 52 3.10 -3.84 -7.74
C GLU A 52 4.24 -2.81 -7.85
N CYS A 53 4.41 -1.94 -6.86
CA CYS A 53 5.39 -0.86 -6.94
C CYS A 53 6.76 -1.35 -6.52
N GLU A 54 7.75 -1.25 -7.42
CA GLU A 54 9.14 -1.65 -7.16
C GLU A 54 9.80 -0.83 -6.06
N GLU A 55 9.35 0.42 -5.86
CA GLU A 55 9.82 1.30 -4.79
C GLU A 55 9.14 1.01 -3.43
N PHE A 56 8.22 0.04 -3.34
CA PHE A 56 7.56 -0.28 -2.09
C PHE A 56 8.51 -1.03 -1.13
N PRO A 57 8.64 -0.62 0.14
CA PRO A 57 7.94 0.48 0.80
C PRO A 57 8.63 1.85 0.60
N CYS A 58 7.90 2.84 0.06
CA CYS A 58 8.41 4.20 -0.15
C CYS A 58 7.98 5.17 0.97
N GLN A 59 8.54 6.39 0.97
CA GLN A 59 8.29 7.41 2.00
C GLN A 59 6.80 7.75 2.20
N THR A 60 5.97 7.65 1.16
CA THR A 60 4.51 7.86 1.25
C THR A 60 3.81 6.93 2.24
N HIS A 61 4.45 5.80 2.60
CA HIS A 61 3.93 4.89 3.63
C HIS A 61 4.29 5.29 5.05
N TYR A 62 5.16 6.28 5.23
CA TYR A 62 5.59 6.81 6.53
C TYR A 62 4.95 8.20 6.72
N GLY A 63 3.81 8.24 7.42
CA GLY A 63 3.12 9.51 7.66
C GLY A 63 1.76 9.34 8.35
N SER A 64 1.04 10.45 8.52
CA SER A 64 -0.26 10.48 9.21
C SER A 64 -1.37 9.66 8.53
N MET A 65 -1.20 9.36 7.23
CA MET A 65 -2.11 8.50 6.46
C MET A 65 -1.55 7.09 6.20
N ALA A 66 -0.53 6.67 6.96
CA ALA A 66 0.06 5.34 6.84
C ALA A 66 -1.00 4.24 7.04
N VAL A 67 -1.12 3.36 6.03
CA VAL A 67 -2.01 2.18 6.10
C VAL A 67 -1.28 0.96 6.68
N TYR A 68 0.05 0.96 6.61
CA TYR A 68 0.92 -0.09 7.13
C TYR A 68 1.53 0.34 8.46
N ALA A 69 1.81 -0.62 9.33
CA ALA A 69 2.60 -0.38 10.53
C ALA A 69 4.05 -0.08 10.14
N THR A 70 4.67 0.93 10.77
CA THR A 70 6.08 1.28 10.54
C THR A 70 7.01 0.09 10.70
N LYS A 71 6.85 -0.70 11.76
CA LYS A 71 7.62 -1.94 11.98
C LYS A 71 7.58 -2.91 10.79
N PHE A 72 6.43 -3.02 10.10
CA PHE A 72 6.31 -3.87 8.92
C PHE A 72 7.06 -3.28 7.73
N LEU A 73 6.95 -1.96 7.52
CA LEU A 73 7.64 -1.25 6.43
C LEU A 73 9.17 -1.32 6.63
N ASP A 74 9.65 -1.09 7.85
CA ASP A 74 11.07 -1.15 8.20
C ASP A 74 11.63 -2.56 7.97
N TRP A 75 10.92 -3.59 8.44
CA TRP A 75 11.28 -4.99 8.19
C TRP A 75 11.34 -5.28 6.69
N ARG A 76 10.30 -4.92 5.93
CA ARG A 76 10.24 -5.20 4.48
C ARG A 76 11.37 -4.52 3.73
N LYS A 77 11.71 -3.27 4.09
CA LYS A 77 12.84 -2.55 3.51
C LYS A 77 14.15 -3.29 3.75
N GLY A 78 14.39 -3.74 4.98
CA GLY A 78 15.56 -4.56 5.30
C GLY A 78 15.62 -5.89 4.54
N GLU A 79 14.49 -6.54 4.28
CA GLU A 79 14.46 -7.77 3.47
C GLU A 79 14.81 -7.52 1.99
N ILE A 80 14.37 -6.41 1.42
CA ILE A 80 14.71 -6.03 0.04
C ILE A 80 16.21 -5.75 -0.06
N GLU A 81 16.77 -4.98 0.87
CA GLU A 81 18.22 -4.67 0.91
C GLU A 81 19.06 -5.96 0.99
N LYS A 82 18.68 -6.90 1.87
CA LYS A 82 19.34 -8.22 1.96
C LYS A 82 19.27 -9.03 0.66
N GLN A 83 18.18 -8.93 -0.09
CA GLN A 83 18.01 -9.62 -1.37
C GLN A 83 18.90 -8.99 -2.45
N THR A 84 19.01 -7.66 -2.47
CA THR A 84 19.92 -6.94 -3.39
C THR A 84 21.38 -7.29 -3.11
N HIS A 85 21.78 -7.49 -1.85
CA HIS A 85 23.15 -7.89 -1.49
C HIS A 85 23.49 -9.37 -1.77
N LYS A 86 22.49 -10.23 -2.00
CA LYS A 86 22.71 -11.64 -2.40
C LYS A 86 22.74 -11.84 -3.92
N ALA A 87 22.29 -10.85 -4.70
CA ALA A 87 22.22 -10.90 -6.15
C ALA A 87 23.42 -10.21 -6.85
N ASN A 88 24.31 -9.60 -6.07
CA ASN A 88 25.62 -9.07 -6.47
C ASN A 88 26.74 -9.93 -5.88
#